data_AF-A0A914YYE1-F1
#
_entry.id   AF-A0A914YYE1-F1
#
_cell.length_a   1.000
_cell.length_b   1.000
_cell.length_c   1.000
_cell.angle_alpha   90.00
_cell.angle_beta   90.00
_cell.angle_gamma   90.00
#
_symmetry.space_group_name_H-M   'P 1'
#
loop_
_entity.id
_entity.type
_entity.pdbx_description
1 polymer ?
#
loop_
_entity_poly.entity_id
_entity_poly.type
_entity_poly.pdbx_seq_one_letter_code
_entity_poly.pdbx_strand_id
1 'polypeptide(L)'
;MVAEKPAMAEELAKNLSNNNFIKRQYYEDLGLDPSAAALEDYRNYGNEDNENPPSLKIFEFEYIFYGFEARVWMVATSGHIFEYGFKRRLTDPEQAFYYEIVDIQKNRFNKNLKCLPFLLRDVAEDSDAVVLCLDNDSEGEAIGFEVIDIVKDVIRTPPGGTKMDVIYR
;
A
#
# COMPACT_ATOMS: atom_id res chain seq x y z
N MET A 1 7.94 -6.63 -0.97
CA MET A 1 6.86 -7.63 -0.92
C MET A 1 5.65 -7.01 -0.24
N VAL A 2 4.43 -7.28 -0.71
CA VAL A 2 3.20 -6.68 -0.18
C VAL A 2 2.20 -7.79 0.17
N ALA A 3 1.91 -7.95 1.45
CA ALA A 3 0.91 -8.89 1.96
C ALA A 3 -0.44 -8.20 2.22
N GLU A 4 -1.53 -8.97 2.32
CA GLU A 4 -2.87 -8.39 2.48
C GLU A 4 -3.16 -7.85 3.89
N LYS A 5 -2.54 -8.46 4.92
CA LYS A 5 -2.85 -8.16 6.33
C LYS A 5 -1.57 -8.12 7.17
N PRO A 6 -1.48 -7.27 8.22
CA PRO A 6 -0.26 -7.12 9.02
C PRO A 6 0.23 -8.41 9.68
N ALA A 7 -0.68 -9.24 10.18
CA ALA A 7 -0.31 -10.53 10.79
C ALA A 7 0.33 -11.48 9.78
N MET A 8 -0.20 -11.51 8.54
CA MET A 8 0.36 -12.32 7.46
C MET A 8 1.73 -11.81 7.01
N ALA A 9 1.91 -10.49 6.92
CA ALA A 9 3.22 -9.91 6.62
C ALA A 9 4.29 -10.32 7.65
N GLU A 10 3.94 -10.27 8.94
CA GLU A 10 4.84 -10.68 10.03
C GLU A 10 5.15 -12.18 9.97
N GLU A 11 4.14 -13.01 9.70
CA GLU A 11 4.32 -14.46 9.56
C GLU A 11 5.16 -14.84 8.34
N LEU A 12 4.92 -14.21 7.19
CA LEU A 12 5.74 -14.40 5.98
C LEU A 12 7.17 -13.96 6.22
N ALA A 13 7.39 -12.78 6.82
CA ALA A 13 8.72 -12.31 7.15
C ALA A 13 9.43 -13.29 8.10
N LYS A 14 8.73 -13.78 9.13
CA LYS A 14 9.26 -14.78 10.05
C LYS A 14 9.66 -16.07 9.34
N ASN A 15 8.80 -16.60 8.47
CA ASN A 15 9.06 -17.87 7.80
C ASN A 15 10.17 -17.75 6.74
N LEU A 16 10.14 -16.71 5.90
CA LEU A 16 11.10 -16.51 4.82
C LEU A 16 12.50 -16.15 5.33
N SER A 17 12.59 -15.46 6.47
CA SER A 17 13.87 -15.08 7.08
C SER A 17 14.40 -16.08 8.11
N ASN A 18 13.71 -17.19 8.37
CA ASN A 18 13.99 -18.07 9.52
C ASN A 18 14.05 -17.29 10.85
N ASN A 19 13.08 -16.40 11.06
CA ASN A 19 12.96 -15.51 12.21
C ASN A 19 14.09 -14.48 12.35
N ASN A 20 14.86 -14.24 11.29
CA ASN A 20 15.92 -13.23 11.22
C ASN A 20 15.45 -12.01 10.41
N PHE A 21 14.47 -11.28 10.95
CA PHE A 21 13.97 -10.03 10.35
C PHE A 21 14.04 -8.88 11.34
N ILE A 22 14.16 -7.67 10.81
CA ILE A 22 14.09 -6.41 11.56
C ILE A 22 12.69 -5.83 11.36
N LYS A 23 12.04 -5.47 12.47
CA LYS A 23 10.76 -4.77 12.44
C LYS A 23 11.01 -3.27 12.54
N ARG A 24 10.50 -2.53 11.57
CA ARG A 24 10.60 -1.08 11.41
C ARG A 24 9.23 -0.43 11.45
N GLN A 25 9.17 0.80 11.94
CA GLN A 25 7.95 1.59 11.97
C GLN A 25 8.18 2.82 11.09
N TYR A 26 7.45 2.88 9.97
CA TYR A 26 7.78 3.78 8.86
C TYR A 26 7.96 5.25 9.28
N TYR A 27 7.10 5.76 10.16
CA TYR A 27 7.20 7.15 10.63
C TYR A 27 8.37 7.41 11.59
N GLU A 28 8.72 6.45 12.43
CA GLU A 28 9.80 6.61 13.42
C GLU A 28 11.18 6.57 12.74
N ASP A 29 11.33 5.76 11.69
CA ASP A 29 12.60 5.52 11.01
C ASP A 29 12.99 6.60 9.99
N LEU A 30 12.04 7.39 9.48
CA LEU A 30 12.32 8.51 8.56
C LEU A 30 12.87 9.75 9.28
N GLY A 31 12.98 9.73 10.62
CA GLY A 31 13.28 10.94 11.40
C GLY A 31 12.23 12.04 11.25
N LEU A 32 11.10 11.70 10.62
CA LEU A 32 9.90 12.51 10.62
C LEU A 32 9.33 12.38 12.02
N ASP A 33 9.61 13.40 12.84
CA ASP A 33 8.84 13.58 14.07
C ASP A 33 7.36 13.44 13.70
N PRO A 34 6.57 12.59 14.36
CA PRO A 34 5.12 12.63 14.19
C PRO A 34 4.57 14.04 14.43
N SER A 35 5.36 14.98 14.98
CA SER A 35 5.08 16.41 14.99
C SER A 35 5.06 17.08 13.61
N ALA A 36 3.99 17.86 13.42
CA ALA A 36 3.76 18.85 12.37
C ALA A 36 3.76 18.33 10.92
N ALA A 37 4.87 18.02 10.26
CA ALA A 37 4.94 17.95 8.78
C ALA A 37 4.21 16.75 8.16
N ALA A 38 4.44 15.54 8.67
CA ALA A 38 3.72 14.34 8.23
C ALA A 38 2.23 14.39 8.66
N LEU A 39 1.95 15.02 9.81
CA LEU A 39 0.59 15.35 10.25
C LEU A 39 -0.04 16.43 9.36
N GLU A 40 0.73 17.36 8.79
CA GLU A 40 0.25 18.43 7.92
C GLU A 40 -0.15 17.84 6.58
N ASP A 41 0.69 17.00 5.97
CA ASP A 41 0.30 16.23 4.78
C ASP A 41 -0.88 15.29 5.09
N TYR A 42 -0.91 14.65 6.26
CA TYR A 42 -2.04 13.83 6.70
C TYR A 42 -3.35 14.63 6.91
N ARG A 43 -3.27 15.82 7.52
CA ARG A 43 -4.39 16.74 7.80
C ARG A 43 -4.88 17.42 6.52
N ASN A 44 -3.96 17.87 5.65
CA ASN A 44 -4.24 18.51 4.37
C ASN A 44 -5.04 17.60 3.42
N TYR A 45 -4.91 16.27 3.56
CA TYR A 45 -5.68 15.30 2.79
C TYR A 45 -6.99 14.84 3.49
N GLY A 46 -7.49 15.63 4.45
CA GLY A 46 -8.87 15.56 4.94
C GLY A 46 -9.13 14.48 6.00
N ASN A 47 -8.17 14.28 6.92
CA ASN A 47 -8.36 13.49 8.15
C ASN A 47 -8.18 14.41 9.36
N GLU A 48 -9.12 15.35 9.56
CA GLU A 48 -9.14 16.22 10.75
C GLU A 48 -9.44 15.45 12.04
N ASP A 49 -10.03 14.25 11.94
CA ASP A 49 -10.60 13.51 13.08
C ASP A 49 -9.68 12.43 13.69
N ASN A 50 -8.54 12.08 13.08
CA ASN A 50 -7.65 11.04 13.61
C ASN A 50 -6.36 11.66 14.16
N GLU A 51 -6.23 11.68 15.48
CA GLU A 51 -5.06 12.25 16.17
C GLU A 51 -3.78 11.42 15.99
N ASN A 52 -3.89 10.15 15.58
CA ASN A 52 -2.74 9.26 15.41
C ASN A 52 -2.71 8.62 14.01
N PRO A 53 -1.59 8.72 13.26
CA PRO A 53 -1.44 8.00 12.00
C PRO A 53 -1.43 6.49 12.25
N PRO A 54 -1.97 5.67 11.33
CA PRO A 54 -1.93 4.21 11.46
C PRO A 54 -0.48 3.70 11.56
N SER A 55 -0.24 2.76 12.47
CA SER A 55 1.07 2.10 12.65
C SER A 55 1.37 1.22 11.43
N LEU A 56 2.06 1.78 10.44
CA LEU A 56 2.56 1.06 9.28
C LEU A 56 3.92 0.44 9.62
N LYS A 57 3.99 -0.88 9.50
CA LYS A 57 5.16 -1.69 9.83
C LYS A 57 5.83 -2.19 8.55
N ILE A 58 7.15 -2.17 8.56
CA ILE A 58 8.00 -2.77 7.53
C ILE A 58 8.79 -3.89 8.20
N PHE A 59 8.79 -5.08 7.61
CA PHE A 59 9.62 -6.19 8.05
C PHE A 59 10.74 -6.37 7.04
N GLU A 60 11.97 -6.17 7.48
CA GLU A 60 13.16 -6.18 6.62
C GLU A 60 13.99 -7.44 6.87
N PHE A 61 14.41 -8.13 5.81
CA PHE A 61 15.26 -9.33 5.91
C PHE A 61 16.01 -9.59 4.61
N GLU A 62 17.06 -10.41 4.67
CA GLU A 62 17.78 -10.90 3.49
C GLU A 62 17.13 -12.18 2.94
N TYR A 63 17.06 -12.31 1.61
CA TYR A 63 16.47 -13.46 0.93
C TYR A 63 17.14 -13.73 -0.42
N ILE A 64 17.09 -14.97 -0.91
CA ILE A 64 17.56 -15.32 -2.25
C ILE A 64 16.39 -15.29 -3.23
N PHE A 65 16.31 -14.27 -4.06
CA PHE A 65 15.25 -14.09 -5.07
C PHE A 65 15.78 -14.43 -6.46
N TYR A 66 15.23 -15.47 -7.10
CA TYR A 66 15.71 -16.00 -8.39
C TYR A 66 17.23 -16.24 -8.47
N GLY A 67 17.85 -16.64 -7.36
CA GLY A 67 19.29 -16.92 -7.28
C GLY A 67 20.16 -15.70 -6.97
N PHE A 68 19.57 -14.52 -6.77
CA PHE A 68 20.28 -13.30 -6.37
C PHE A 68 20.00 -12.98 -4.90
N GLU A 69 21.01 -12.49 -4.19
CA GLU A 69 20.84 -11.91 -2.87
C GLU A 69 20.00 -10.63 -2.97
N ALA A 70 18.95 -10.56 -2.17
CA ALA A 70 18.00 -9.46 -2.16
C ALA A 70 17.65 -9.07 -0.73
N ARG A 71 17.70 -7.76 -0.48
CA ARG A 71 17.12 -7.17 0.72
C ARG A 71 15.62 -6.99 0.51
N VAL A 72 14.82 -7.64 1.35
CA VAL A 72 13.38 -7.65 1.25
C VAL A 72 12.77 -6.66 2.23
N TRP A 73 11.93 -5.75 1.72
CA TRP A 73 10.99 -4.98 2.52
C TRP A 73 9.59 -5.58 2.39
N MET A 74 9.11 -6.22 3.45
CA MET A 74 7.76 -6.77 3.54
C MET A 74 6.85 -5.77 4.24
N VAL A 75 5.80 -5.35 3.54
CA VAL A 75 4.75 -4.47 4.07
C VAL A 75 3.40 -5.15 3.94
N ALA A 76 2.40 -4.62 4.64
CA ALA A 76 1.03 -5.10 4.54
C ALA A 76 0.10 -4.01 4.05
N THR A 77 -0.88 -4.40 3.24
CA THR A 77 -2.15 -3.69 3.16
C THR A 77 -2.98 -4.04 4.41
N SER A 78 -4.22 -3.56 4.46
CA SER A 78 -5.21 -4.00 5.44
C SER A 78 -6.60 -3.86 4.84
N GLY A 79 -6.78 -4.51 3.68
CA GLY A 79 -7.95 -4.37 2.80
C GLY A 79 -7.72 -3.38 1.64
N HIS A 80 -8.82 -3.00 0.99
CA HIS A 80 -8.82 -2.06 -0.14
C HIS A 80 -8.21 -0.70 0.21
N ILE A 81 -7.23 -0.30 -0.59
CA ILE A 81 -6.52 0.99 -0.50
C ILE A 81 -7.40 2.11 -1.03
N PHE A 82 -8.23 1.82 -2.04
CA PHE A 82 -9.18 2.77 -2.61
C PHE A 82 -10.62 2.48 -2.17
N GLU A 83 -11.39 3.55 -1.98
CA GLU A 83 -12.84 3.47 -1.79
C GLU A 83 -13.54 3.83 -3.09
N TYR A 84 -14.51 3.00 -3.48
CA TYR A 84 -15.41 3.26 -4.60
C TYR A 84 -16.74 3.80 -4.07
N GLY A 85 -17.27 4.82 -4.72
CA GLY A 85 -18.53 5.41 -4.30
C GLY A 85 -19.14 6.27 -5.38
N PHE A 86 -20.25 6.92 -5.07
CA PHE A 86 -20.87 7.89 -5.97
C PHE A 86 -20.27 9.28 -5.79
N LYS A 87 -20.39 10.14 -6.80
CA LYS A 87 -20.08 11.57 -6.66
C LYS A 87 -20.79 12.12 -5.41
N ARG A 88 -20.16 13.03 -4.68
CA ARG A 88 -20.69 13.59 -3.41
C ARG A 88 -22.13 14.10 -3.49
N ARG A 89 -22.59 14.58 -4.64
CA ARG A 89 -24.01 15.00 -4.83
C ARG A 89 -24.97 13.81 -4.82
N LEU A 90 -24.51 12.66 -5.28
CA LEU A 90 -25.28 11.42 -5.44
C LEU A 90 -25.23 10.51 -4.19
N THR A 91 -24.50 10.90 -3.15
CA THR A 91 -24.51 10.19 -1.87
C THR A 91 -25.70 10.57 -0.99
N ASP A 92 -26.38 11.69 -1.29
CA ASP A 92 -27.64 12.08 -0.65
C ASP A 92 -28.81 11.45 -1.41
N PRO A 93 -29.58 10.52 -0.79
CA PRO A 93 -30.71 9.86 -1.45
C PRO A 93 -31.78 10.81 -1.96
N GLU A 94 -31.93 12.00 -1.35
CA GLU A 94 -32.91 13.00 -1.79
C GLU A 94 -32.47 13.76 -3.05
N GLN A 95 -31.16 13.80 -3.31
CA GLN A 95 -30.56 14.47 -4.47
C GLN A 95 -30.17 13.50 -5.60
N ALA A 96 -30.13 12.20 -5.30
CA ALA A 96 -29.76 11.16 -6.25
C ALA A 96 -30.97 10.73 -7.08
N PHE A 97 -31.05 11.19 -8.33
CA PHE A 97 -31.95 10.56 -9.29
C PHE A 97 -31.37 9.19 -9.70
N TYR A 98 -32.21 8.15 -9.71
CA TYR A 98 -31.78 6.77 -10.01
C TYR A 98 -31.00 6.61 -11.33
N TYR A 99 -31.26 7.46 -12.33
CA TYR A 99 -30.54 7.43 -13.62
C TYR A 99 -29.16 8.11 -13.59
N GLU A 100 -28.81 8.85 -12.52
CA GLU A 100 -27.48 9.45 -12.33
C GLU A 100 -26.52 8.52 -11.56
N ILE A 101 -27.03 7.45 -10.94
CA ILE A 101 -26.29 6.50 -10.07
C ILE A 101 -25.39 5.54 -10.91
N VAL A 102 -25.41 5.65 -12.23
CA VAL A 102 -24.70 4.73 -13.13
C VAL A 102 -23.18 4.97 -13.18
N ASP A 103 -22.69 6.08 -12.61
CA ASP A 103 -21.27 6.47 -12.62
C ASP A 103 -20.66 6.33 -11.21
N ILE A 104 -20.13 5.13 -10.91
CA ILE A 104 -19.31 4.87 -9.71
C ILE A 104 -17.90 5.35 -10.00
N GLN A 105 -17.38 6.24 -9.16
CA GLN A 105 -16.01 6.73 -9.30
C GLN A 105 -15.12 6.14 -8.21
N LYS A 106 -13.84 5.93 -8.56
CA LYS A 106 -12.76 5.66 -7.62
C LYS A 106 -12.58 6.92 -6.77
N ASN A 107 -13.25 6.97 -5.62
CA ASN A 107 -13.69 8.24 -5.07
C ASN A 107 -12.83 8.79 -3.94
N ARG A 108 -11.92 8.01 -3.33
CA ARG A 108 -10.87 8.47 -2.39
C ARG A 108 -9.95 7.30 -2.02
N PHE A 109 -8.82 7.60 -1.37
CA PHE A 109 -8.14 6.61 -0.53
C PHE A 109 -9.00 6.25 0.68
N ASN A 110 -8.94 4.99 1.09
CA ASN A 110 -9.54 4.53 2.33
C ASN A 110 -9.03 5.38 3.49
N LYS A 111 -9.95 5.90 4.30
CA LYS A 111 -9.61 6.85 5.39
C LYS A 111 -8.57 6.29 6.38
N ASN A 112 -8.60 4.98 6.59
CA ASN A 112 -7.71 4.28 7.50
C ASN A 112 -6.36 3.92 6.85
N LEU A 113 -6.26 4.01 5.52
CA LEU A 113 -5.07 3.62 4.76
C LEU A 113 -4.48 4.76 3.93
N LYS A 114 -4.86 6.02 4.18
CA LYS A 114 -4.34 7.18 3.42
C LYS A 114 -2.81 7.26 3.40
N CYS A 115 -2.15 6.75 4.43
CA CYS A 115 -0.70 6.72 4.58
C CYS A 115 -0.02 5.60 3.76
N LEU A 116 -0.74 4.50 3.52
CA LEU A 116 -0.19 3.30 2.88
C LEU A 116 0.30 3.55 1.44
N PRO A 117 -0.40 4.32 0.59
CA PRO A 117 0.11 4.67 -0.73
C PRO A 117 1.49 5.35 -0.72
N PHE A 118 1.76 6.20 0.27
CA PHE A 118 3.05 6.89 0.39
C PHE A 118 4.16 5.90 0.75
N LEU A 119 3.94 5.07 1.78
CA LEU A 119 4.85 3.99 2.13
C LEU A 119 5.13 3.07 0.92
N LEU A 120 4.08 2.67 0.20
CA LEU A 120 4.21 1.81 -0.98
C LEU A 120 5.05 2.46 -2.07
N ARG A 121 4.92 3.78 -2.28
CA ARG A 121 5.72 4.53 -3.26
C ARG A 121 7.17 4.62 -2.84
N ASP A 122 7.44 5.02 -1.59
CA ASP A 122 8.80 5.16 -1.07
C ASP A 122 9.57 3.84 -1.14
N VAL A 123 8.94 2.75 -0.68
CA VAL A 123 9.56 1.42 -0.73
C VAL A 123 9.75 0.96 -2.18
N ALA A 124 8.81 1.26 -3.08
CA ALA A 124 8.91 0.86 -4.48
C ALA A 124 9.94 1.66 -5.29
N GLU A 125 10.17 2.93 -4.98
CA GLU A 125 11.16 3.79 -5.65
C GLU A 125 12.59 3.25 -5.46
N ASP A 126 12.87 2.71 -4.27
CA ASP A 126 14.14 2.08 -3.91
C ASP A 126 14.19 0.57 -4.19
N SER A 127 13.12 -0.02 -4.73
CA SER A 127 13.05 -1.46 -5.01
C SER A 127 13.27 -1.77 -6.49
N ASP A 128 13.98 -2.87 -6.77
CA ASP A 128 14.14 -3.39 -8.13
C ASP A 128 12.99 -4.32 -8.57
N ALA A 129 12.20 -4.82 -7.61
CA ALA A 129 11.04 -5.67 -7.88
C ALA A 129 9.96 -5.55 -6.77
N VAL A 130 8.70 -5.78 -7.14
CA VAL A 130 7.57 -5.91 -6.21
C VAL A 130 7.00 -7.31 -6.34
N VAL A 131 6.76 -7.97 -5.21
CA VAL A 131 6.09 -9.28 -5.15
C VAL A 131 4.80 -9.11 -4.35
N LEU A 132 3.67 -9.48 -4.95
CA LEU A 132 2.34 -9.42 -4.37
C LEU A 132 2.05 -10.74 -3.65
N CYS A 133 2.04 -10.71 -2.32
CA CYS A 133 1.75 -11.84 -1.45
C CYS A 133 0.34 -11.70 -0.85
N LEU A 134 -0.65 -11.42 -1.71
CA LEU A 134 -2.05 -11.22 -1.33
C LEU A 134 -2.80 -12.54 -1.30
N ASP A 135 -4.01 -12.57 -0.73
CA ASP A 135 -4.81 -13.79 -0.71
C ASP A 135 -5.13 -14.23 -2.16
N ASN A 136 -5.15 -15.54 -2.41
CA ASN A 136 -5.35 -16.12 -3.75
C ASN A 136 -6.85 -16.24 -4.08
N ASP A 137 -7.55 -15.12 -4.02
CA ASP A 137 -8.95 -15.00 -4.39
C ASP A 137 -9.20 -13.71 -5.20
N SER A 138 -10.45 -13.50 -5.61
CA SER A 138 -10.81 -12.32 -6.41
C SER A 138 -10.58 -10.99 -5.67
N GLU A 139 -10.66 -10.97 -4.35
CA GLU A 139 -10.45 -9.76 -3.55
C GLU A 139 -8.96 -9.42 -3.50
N GLY A 140 -8.11 -10.42 -3.24
CA GLY A 140 -6.67 -10.26 -3.28
C GLY A 140 -6.14 -9.91 -4.68
N GLU A 141 -6.81 -10.34 -5.76
CA GLU A 141 -6.52 -9.85 -7.12
C GLU A 141 -6.89 -8.37 -7.27
N ALA A 142 -8.06 -7.95 -6.81
CA ALA A 142 -8.49 -6.56 -6.87
C ALA A 142 -7.53 -5.63 -6.11
N ILE A 143 -7.19 -5.98 -4.87
CA ILE A 143 -6.19 -5.26 -4.06
C ILE A 143 -4.82 -5.25 -4.76
N GLY A 144 -4.45 -6.35 -5.43
CA GLY A 144 -3.21 -6.43 -6.21
C GLY A 144 -3.12 -5.35 -7.28
N PHE A 145 -4.20 -5.14 -8.03
CA PHE A 145 -4.26 -4.05 -9.02
C PHE A 145 -4.21 -2.66 -8.37
N GLU A 146 -4.76 -2.48 -7.18
CA GLU A 146 -4.64 -1.22 -6.44
C GLU A 146 -3.19 -0.92 -6.03
N VAL A 147 -2.46 -1.94 -5.55
CA VAL A 147 -1.03 -1.83 -5.25
C VAL A 147 -0.25 -1.50 -6.51
N ILE A 148 -0.51 -2.22 -7.62
CA ILE A 148 0.13 -1.95 -8.92
C ILE A 148 -0.10 -0.51 -9.36
N ASP A 149 -1.33 0.00 -9.25
CA ASP A 149 -1.66 1.37 -9.65
C ASP A 149 -0.83 2.43 -8.91
N ILE A 150 -0.46 2.15 -7.65
CA ILE A 150 0.34 3.05 -6.82
C ILE A 150 1.83 2.95 -7.15
N VAL A 151 2.37 1.73 -7.28
CA VAL A 151 3.82 1.49 -7.37
C VAL A 151 4.34 1.53 -8.79
N LYS A 152 3.52 1.25 -9.81
CA LYS A 152 3.95 1.18 -11.21
C LYS A 152 4.62 2.47 -11.66
N ASP A 153 4.24 3.63 -11.13
CA ASP A 153 4.78 4.91 -11.60
C ASP A 153 6.18 5.20 -11.05
N VAL A 154 6.55 4.63 -9.91
CA VAL A 154 7.82 4.89 -9.21
C VAL A 154 8.82 3.73 -9.33
N ILE A 155 8.36 2.50 -9.55
CA ILE A 155 9.26 1.36 -9.66
C ILE A 155 10.18 1.46 -10.87
N ARG A 156 11.43 1.02 -10.68
CA ARG A 156 12.46 1.04 -11.72
C ARG A 156 12.05 0.15 -12.89
N THR A 157 12.20 0.69 -14.09
CA THR A 157 11.98 -0.07 -15.32
C THR A 157 13.26 -0.84 -15.65
N PRO A 158 13.20 -2.17 -15.85
CA PRO A 158 14.38 -2.93 -16.24
C PRO A 158 14.85 -2.51 -17.65
N PRO A 159 16.16 -2.58 -17.94
CA PRO A 159 16.68 -2.23 -19.26
C PRO A 159 15.99 -3.04 -20.38
N GLY A 160 15.33 -2.37 -21.31
CA GLY A 160 14.66 -2.99 -22.46
C GLY A 160 13.34 -3.69 -22.15
N GLY A 161 12.80 -3.55 -20.93
CA GLY A 161 11.52 -4.13 -20.51
C GLY A 161 10.48 -3.08 -20.12
N THR A 162 9.42 -3.55 -19.46
CA THR A 162 8.34 -2.75 -18.91
C THR A 162 8.33 -2.80 -17.39
N LYS A 163 7.63 -1.85 -16.77
CA LYS A 163 7.42 -1.82 -15.30
C LYS A 163 6.68 -3.05 -14.77
N MET A 164 5.90 -3.71 -15.63
CA MET A 164 5.19 -4.94 -15.26
C MET A 164 6.13 -6.15 -15.18
N ASP A 165 7.29 -6.11 -15.85
CA ASP A 165 8.24 -7.22 -15.88
C ASP A 165 8.94 -7.43 -14.52
N VAL A 166 8.82 -6.46 -13.61
CA VAL A 166 9.38 -6.49 -12.25
C VAL A 166 8.31 -6.58 -11.16
N ILE A 167 7.05 -6.80 -11.54
CA ILE A 167 5.94 -7.03 -10.63
C ILE A 167 5.54 -8.50 -10.71
N TYR A 168 5.71 -9.20 -9.60
CA TYR A 168 5.47 -10.62 -9.46
C TYR A 168 4.26 -10.89 -8.57
N ARG A 169 3.64 -12.05 -8.78
CA ARG A 169 2.65 -12.64 -7.90
C ARG A 169 3.09 -14.06 -7.56
#